data_AF-A0A4R1YW87-F1
#
_entry.id   AF-A0A4R1YW87-F1
#
_cell.length_a   1.000
_cell.length_b   1.000
_cell.length_c   1.000
_cell.angle_alpha   90.00
_cell.angle_beta   90.00
_cell.angle_gamma   90.00
#
_symmetry.space_group_name_H-M   'P 1'
#
loop_
_entity.id
_entity.type
_entity.pdbx_description
1 polymer ?
#
loop_
_entity_poly.entity_id
_entity_poly.type
_entity_poly.pdbx_seq_one_letter_code
_entity_poly.pdbx_strand_id
1 'polypeptide(L)'
;MSNHVYKILGTILMIVSGLIFTLERCIANISNSLIVAGFASDGTVPDLKLVEYPKFTDNLFVVLFLIFGILIFAYGLIRKR
;
A
#
# COMPACT_ATOMS: atom_id res chain seq x y z
N MET A 1 -5.51 29.49 3.05
CA MET A 1 -4.71 28.37 2.49
C MET A 1 -4.91 28.33 1.00
N SER A 2 -3.83 28.34 0.20
CA SER A 2 -3.90 28.36 -1.27
C SER A 2 -4.50 27.04 -1.81
N ASN A 3 -5.37 27.11 -2.82
CA ASN A 3 -5.97 25.93 -3.48
C ASN A 3 -4.92 24.93 -4.01
N HIS A 4 -3.69 25.41 -4.26
CA HIS A 4 -2.56 24.58 -4.65
C HIS A 4 -2.13 23.63 -3.53
N VAL A 5 -2.23 24.04 -2.26
CA VAL A 5 -1.84 23.24 -1.09
C VAL A 5 -2.73 22.01 -0.96
N TYR A 6 -4.06 22.16 -1.11
CA TYR A 6 -4.99 21.03 -1.03
C TYR A 6 -4.74 20.01 -2.16
N LYS A 7 -4.46 20.49 -3.37
CA LYS A 7 -4.12 19.59 -4.49
C LYS A 7 -2.83 18.83 -4.24
N ILE A 8 -1.77 19.53 -3.82
CA ILE A 8 -0.49 18.89 -3.52
C ILE A 8 -0.64 17.88 -2.38
N LEU A 9 -1.31 18.26 -1.29
CA LEU A 9 -1.52 17.39 -0.13
C LEU A 9 -2.33 16.14 -0.48
N GLY A 10 -3.42 16.30 -1.24
CA GLY A 10 -4.23 15.17 -1.72
C GLY A 10 -3.42 14.21 -2.58
N THR A 11 -2.62 14.74 -3.52
CA THR A 11 -1.72 13.92 -4.36
C THR A 11 -0.69 13.17 -3.53
N ILE A 12 -0.06 13.83 -2.55
CA ILE A 12 0.92 13.18 -1.68
C ILE A 12 0.28 12.02 -0.92
N LEU A 13 -0.92 12.21 -0.34
CA LEU A 13 -1.62 11.14 0.38
C LEU A 13 -1.94 9.93 -0.52
N MET A 14 -2.36 10.18 -1.76
CA MET A 14 -2.61 9.09 -2.72
C MET A 14 -1.32 8.35 -3.09
N ILE A 15 -0.20 9.05 -3.29
CA ILE A 15 1.10 8.43 -3.56
C ILE A 15 1.55 7.59 -2.36
N VAL A 16 1.45 8.14 -1.14
CA VAL A 16 1.84 7.43 0.09
C VAL A 16 1.00 6.17 0.29
N SER A 17 -0.32 6.22 0.02
CA SER A 17 -1.18 5.02 0.02
C SER A 17 -0.63 3.92 -0.92
N GLY A 18 -0.30 4.28 -2.16
CA GLY A 18 0.28 3.33 -3.12
C GLY A 18 1.64 2.79 -2.68
N LEU A 19 2.48 3.61 -2.07
CA LEU A 19 3.79 3.20 -1.55
C LEU A 19 3.63 2.21 -0.39
N ILE A 20 2.72 2.46 0.55
CA ILE A 20 2.46 1.55 1.67
C ILE A 20 1.99 0.19 1.12
N PHE A 21 1.00 0.18 0.22
CA PHE A 21 0.50 -1.05 -0.37
C PHE A 21 1.58 -1.85 -1.13
N THR A 22 2.48 -1.15 -1.81
CA THR A 22 3.59 -1.78 -2.53
C THR A 22 4.61 -2.36 -1.55
N LEU A 23 4.95 -1.62 -0.49
CA LEU A 23 5.87 -2.08 0.56
C LEU A 23 5.36 -3.34 1.25
N GLU A 24 4.06 -3.41 1.56
CA GLU A 24 3.46 -4.59 2.16
C GLU A 24 3.64 -5.84 1.30
N ARG A 25 3.43 -5.71 -0.01
CA ARG A 25 3.67 -6.81 -0.96
C ARG A 25 5.14 -7.19 -1.05
N CYS A 26 6.04 -6.22 -1.08
CA CYS A 26 7.48 -6.49 -1.08
C CYS A 26 7.90 -7.26 0.18
N ILE A 27 7.45 -6.81 1.35
CA ILE A 27 7.76 -7.46 2.64
C ILE A 27 7.18 -8.88 2.67
N ALA A 28 5.92 -9.06 2.29
CA ALA A 28 5.31 -10.39 2.20
C ALA A 28 6.11 -11.33 1.29
N ASN A 29 6.61 -10.84 0.16
CA ASN A 29 7.43 -11.63 -0.75
C ASN A 29 8.80 -12.01 -0.16
N ILE A 30 9.45 -11.07 0.54
CA ILE A 30 10.73 -11.30 1.21
C ILE A 30 10.56 -12.31 2.34
N SER A 31 9.55 -12.12 3.19
CA SER A 31 9.23 -13.04 4.28
C SER A 31 8.95 -14.45 3.77
N ASN A 32 8.17 -14.57 2.69
CA ASN A 32 7.90 -15.87 2.09
C ASN A 32 9.18 -16.51 1.54
N SER A 33 9.99 -15.75 0.79
CA SER A 33 11.26 -16.24 0.24
C SER A 33 12.21 -16.76 1.33
N LEU A 34 12.24 -16.09 2.49
CA LEU A 34 13.03 -16.53 3.64
C LEU A 34 12.55 -17.88 4.19
N ILE A 35 11.23 -18.05 4.31
CA ILE A 35 10.61 -19.31 4.75
C ILE A 35 10.98 -20.43 3.76
N VAL A 36 10.80 -20.20 2.45
CA VAL A 36 11.16 -21.18 1.41
C VAL A 36 12.63 -21.57 1.48
N ALA A 37 13.53 -20.60 1.62
CA ALA A 37 14.96 -20.85 1.75
C ALA A 37 15.30 -21.68 3.01
N GLY A 38 14.60 -21.43 4.12
CA GLY A 38 14.73 -22.22 5.35
C GLY A 38 14.38 -23.69 5.14
N PHE A 39 13.20 -23.97 4.57
CA PHE A 39 12.80 -25.35 4.27
C PHE A 39 13.71 -26.04 3.25
N ALA A 40 14.15 -25.31 2.22
CA ALA A 40 15.10 -25.83 1.25
C ALA A 40 16.44 -26.24 1.89
N SER A 41 16.90 -25.50 2.90
CA SER A 41 18.14 -25.82 3.63
C SER A 41 18.03 -27.09 4.48
N ASP A 42 16.83 -27.44 4.92
CA ASP A 42 16.51 -28.64 5.70
C ASP A 42 16.22 -29.86 4.81
N GLY A 43 16.24 -29.70 3.48
CA GLY A 43 15.93 -30.78 2.52
C GLY A 43 14.43 -31.11 2.44
N THR A 44 13.59 -30.30 3.08
CA THR A 44 12.13 -30.50 3.12
C THR A 44 11.48 -29.65 2.02
N VAL A 45 10.54 -30.23 1.25
CA VAL A 45 9.73 -29.45 0.30
C VAL A 45 8.54 -28.88 1.08
N PRO A 46 8.47 -27.56 1.30
CA PRO A 46 7.33 -26.99 1.99
C PRO A 46 6.08 -27.11 1.11
N ASP A 47 4.99 -27.58 1.70
CA ASP A 47 3.65 -27.46 1.11
C ASP A 47 3.23 -25.98 1.21
N LEU A 48 3.83 -25.16 0.34
CA LEU A 48 3.57 -23.73 0.26
C LEU A 48 2.17 -23.54 -0.28
N LYS A 49 1.18 -23.55 0.62
CA LYS A 49 -0.11 -22.93 0.35
C LYS A 49 0.17 -21.53 -0.20
N LEU A 50 -0.44 -21.24 -1.35
CA LEU A 50 -0.35 -19.98 -2.09
C LEU A 50 -0.14 -18.80 -1.15
N VAL A 51 0.97 -18.08 -1.33
CA VAL A 51 1.34 -16.89 -0.54
C VAL A 51 0.11 -15.99 -0.40
N GLU A 52 -0.39 -15.86 0.83
CA GLU A 52 -1.48 -14.93 1.10
C GLU A 52 -0.91 -13.51 1.08
N TYR A 53 -1.00 -12.88 -0.09
CA TYR A 53 -0.69 -11.47 -0.20
C TYR A 53 -1.75 -10.65 0.51
N PRO A 54 -1.36 -9.63 1.30
CA PRO A 54 -2.32 -8.72 1.89
C PRO A 54 -3.14 -8.06 0.78
N LYS A 55 -4.46 -8.08 0.96
CA LYS A 55 -5.40 -7.43 0.05
C LYS A 55 -5.32 -5.93 0.25
N PHE A 56 -5.78 -5.19 -0.75
CA PHE A 56 -5.83 -3.73 -0.71
C PHE A 56 -6.61 -3.18 0.51
N THR A 57 -7.59 -3.93 0.99
CA THR A 57 -8.44 -3.57 2.11
C THR A 57 -7.91 -4.00 3.47
N ASP A 58 -6.84 -4.79 3.51
CA ASP A 58 -6.34 -5.35 4.78
C ASP A 58 -5.58 -4.29 5.58
N ASN A 59 -5.02 -3.28 4.91
CA ASN A 59 -4.41 -2.13 5.57
C ASN A 59 -5.32 -0.91 5.56
N LEU A 60 -5.82 -0.57 6.75
CA LEU A 60 -6.66 0.60 6.99
C LEU A 60 -5.98 1.91 6.56
N PHE A 61 -4.66 2.06 6.72
CA PHE A 61 -3.94 3.27 6.29
C PHE A 61 -3.89 3.43 4.77
N VAL A 62 -3.76 2.33 4.02
CA VAL A 62 -3.81 2.36 2.55
C VAL A 62 -5.15 2.91 2.10
N VAL A 63 -6.24 2.35 2.61
CA VAL A 63 -7.60 2.76 2.26
C VAL A 63 -7.89 4.19 2.72
N LEU A 64 -7.56 4.55 3.96
CA LEU A 64 -7.82 5.88 4.49
C LEU A 64 -7.04 6.96 3.73
N PHE A 65 -5.74 6.77 3.49
CA PHE A 65 -4.94 7.76 2.77
C PHE A 65 -5.38 7.90 1.32
N LEU A 66 -5.86 6.83 0.69
CA LEU A 66 -6.45 6.94 -0.65
C LEU A 66 -7.74 7.77 -0.60
N ILE A 67 -8.69 7.43 0.28
CA ILE A 67 -9.98 8.12 0.38
C ILE A 67 -9.79 9.59 0.75
N PHE A 68 -9.03 9.89 1.81
CA PHE A 68 -8.76 11.27 2.21
C PHE A 68 -7.95 12.02 1.15
N GLY A 69 -6.99 11.37 0.50
CA GLY A 69 -6.23 11.95 -0.61
C GLY A 69 -7.14 12.40 -1.74
N ILE A 70 -8.07 11.53 -2.18
CA ILE A 70 -9.07 11.83 -3.21
C ILE A 70 -9.99 12.98 -2.76
N LEU A 71 -10.53 12.92 -1.54
CA LEU A 71 -11.45 13.95 -1.03
C LEU A 71 -10.79 15.34 -0.95
N ILE A 72 -9.57 15.41 -0.42
CA ILE A 72 -8.83 16.66 -0.29
C ILE A 72 -8.44 17.21 -1.67
N PHE A 73 -8.03 16.33 -2.58
CA PHE A 73 -7.71 16.71 -3.96
C PHE A 73 -8.94 17.26 -4.69
N ALA A 74 -10.08 16.56 -4.59
CA ALA A 74 -11.36 16.98 -5.16
C ALA A 74 -11.83 18.31 -4.57
N TYR A 75 -11.71 18.51 -3.26
CA TYR A 75 -12.00 19.77 -2.60
C TYR A 75 -11.14 20.92 -3.17
N GLY A 76 -9.84 20.68 -3.36
CA GLY A 76 -8.93 21.66 -3.98
C GLY A 76 -9.26 21.98 -5.44
N LEU A 77 -9.91 21.08 -6.17
CA LEU A 77 -10.43 21.32 -7.53
C LEU A 77 -11.72 22.14 -7.52
N ILE A 78 -12.69 21.75 -6.69
CA ILE A 78 -14.01 22.40 -6.61
C ILE A 78 -13.87 23.83 -6.11
N ARG A 79 -13.05 24.09 -5.09
CA ARG A 79 -12.82 25.44 -4.54
C ARG A 79 -12.16 26.42 -5.52
N LYS A 80 -11.67 25.96 -6.68
CA LYS A 80 -11.11 26.82 -7.73
C LYS A 80 -12.18 27.28 -8.74
N ARG A 81 -13.35 26.63 -8.78
CA ARG A 81 -14.55 27.17 -9.42
C ARG A 81 -15.29 28.08 -8.44
#